data_AF-A0A392TUW1-F1
#
_entry.id   AF-A0A392TUW1-F1
#
_cell.length_a   1.000
_cell.length_b   1.000
_cell.length_c   1.000
_cell.angle_alpha   90.00
_cell.angle_beta   90.00
_cell.angle_gamma   90.00
#
_symmetry.space_group_name_H-M   'P 1'
#
loop_
_entity.id
_entity.type
_entity.pdbx_description
1 polymer ?
#
loop_
_entity_poly.entity_id
_entity_poly.type
_entity_poly.pdbx_seq_one_letter_code
_entity_poly.pdbx_strand_id
1 'polypeptide(L)' 'MRCSEEDKTTLGTYMLRQEANHWWKNARQRLGAGGVVITWEMIKREFWVKYFPADVRN' A
#
# COMPACT_ATOMS: atom_id res chain seq x y z
N MET A 1 27.28 -16.20 -6.30
CA MET A 1 27.01 -14.85 -5.77
C MET A 1 26.14 -15.01 -4.53
N ARG A 2 26.66 -14.74 -3.33
CA ARG A 2 25.85 -14.77 -2.11
C ARG A 2 25.27 -13.37 -1.91
N CYS A 3 23.94 -13.28 -1.80
CA CYS A 3 23.22 -12.04 -1.55
C CYS A 3 23.49 -11.59 -0.11
N SER A 4 23.97 -10.36 0.09
CA SER A 4 24.23 -9.81 1.42
C SER A 4 22.93 -9.42 2.13
N GLU A 5 22.95 -9.25 3.44
CA GLU A 5 21.78 -8.74 4.18
C GLU A 5 21.38 -7.33 3.72
N GLU A 6 22.34 -6.52 3.27
CA GLU A 6 22.10 -5.19 2.70
C GLU A 6 21.37 -5.29 1.35
N ASP A 7 21.77 -6.23 0.49
CA ASP A 7 21.09 -6.49 -0.79
C ASP A 7 19.65 -6.95 -0.56
N LYS A 8 19.43 -7.84 0.41
CA LYS A 8 18.09 -8.31 0.80
C LYS A 8 17.22 -7.17 1.33
N THR A 9 17.78 -6.31 2.16
CA THR A 9 17.08 -5.14 2.71
C THR A 9 16.70 -4.15 1.62
N THR A 10 17.62 -3.89 0.70
CA THR A 10 17.39 -3.03 -0.46
C THR A 10 16.29 -3.59 -1.35
N LEU A 11 16.34 -4.88 -1.68
CA LEU A 11 15.32 -5.54 -2.48
C LEU A 11 13.97 -5.54 -1.78
N GLY A 12 13.92 -5.87 -0.48
CA GLY A 12 12.69 -5.85 0.31
C GLY A 12 12.03 -4.47 0.35
N THR A 13 12.83 -3.42 0.56
CA THR A 13 12.34 -2.03 0.56
C THR A 13 11.80 -1.63 -0.81
N TYR A 14 12.49 -2.01 -1.87
CA TYR A 14 12.03 -1.78 -3.24
C TYR A 14 10.70 -2.49 -3.54
N MET A 15 10.57 -3.76 -3.13
CA MET A 15 9.35 -4.54 -3.29
C MET A 15 8.17 -3.92 -2.54
N LEU A 16 8.36 -3.51 -1.29
CA LEU A 16 7.33 -2.84 -0.50
C LEU A 16 6.88 -1.52 -1.15
N ARG A 17 7.83 -0.72 -1.62
CA ARG A 17 7.52 0.53 -2.34
C ARG A 17 6.72 0.25 -3.61
N GLN A 18 7.11 -0.76 -4.39
CA GLN A 18 6.41 -1.16 -5.60
C GLN A 18 4.98 -1.61 -5.30
N GLU A 19 4.80 -2.47 -4.30
CA GLU A 19 3.50 -3.00 -3.87
C GLU A 19 2.57 -1.87 -3.41
N ALA A 20 3.06 -0.96 -2.56
CA ALA A 20 2.30 0.20 -2.10
C ALA A 20 1.89 1.12 -3.26
N ASN A 21 2.78 1.36 -4.22
CA ASN A 21 2.47 2.18 -5.40
C ASN A 21 1.42 1.51 -6.30
N HIS A 22 1.55 0.21 -6.53
CA HIS A 22 0.60 -0.55 -7.34
C HIS A 22 -0.77 -0.57 -6.70
N TRP A 23 -0.85 -0.91 -5.41
CA TRP A 23 -2.09 -0.88 -4.63
C TRP A 23 -2.74 0.51 -4.69
N TRP A 24 -1.99 1.59 -4.45
CA TRP A 24 -2.54 2.94 -4.41
C TRP A 24 -3.10 3.40 -5.77
N LYS A 25 -2.46 3.01 -6.88
CA LYS A 25 -3.01 3.26 -8.22
C LYS A 25 -4.40 2.65 -8.39
N ASN A 26 -4.58 1.40 -7.98
CA ASN A 26 -5.86 0.69 -8.05
C ASN A 26 -6.89 1.29 -7.07
N ALA A 27 -6.48 1.63 -5.84
CA ALA A 27 -7.35 2.24 -4.85
C ALA A 27 -7.89 3.61 -5.31
N ARG A 28 -7.03 4.46 -5.90
CA ARG A 28 -7.46 5.76 -6.44
C ARG A 28 -8.48 5.64 -7.55
N GLN A 29 -8.35 4.65 -8.45
CA GLN A 29 -9.32 4.43 -9.51
C GLN A 29 -10.70 4.06 -8.93
N ARG A 30 -10.74 3.21 -7.90
CA ARG A 30 -11.99 2.85 -7.21
C ARG A 30 -12.59 4.03 -6.44
N LEU A 31 -11.77 4.76 -5.69
CA LEU A 31 -12.21 5.88 -4.85
C LEU A 31 -12.65 7.11 -5.64
N GLY A 32 -11.98 7.41 -6.76
CA GLY A 32 -12.27 8.56 -7.61
C GLY A 32 -13.25 8.26 -8.74
N ALA A 33 -13.89 7.08 -8.75
CA ALA A 33 -14.91 6.74 -9.74
C ALA A 33 -16.03 7.80 -9.72
N GLY A 34 -16.46 8.24 -10.90
CA GLY A 34 -17.53 9.25 -11.02
C GLY A 34 -17.11 10.69 -10.66
N GLY A 35 -15.80 10.99 -10.60
CA GLY A 35 -15.30 12.35 -10.33
C GLY A 35 -15.34 12.76 -8.86
N VAL A 36 -15.47 11.79 -7.96
CA VAL A 36 -15.47 12.03 -6.50
C VAL A 36 -14.10 12.53 -6.06
N VAL A 37 -14.07 13.61 -5.29
CA VAL A 37 -12.86 14.11 -4.64
C VAL A 37 -12.42 13.12 -3.56
N ILE A 38 -11.21 12.59 -3.69
CA ILE A 38 -10.63 11.68 -2.69
C ILE A 38 -10.23 12.48 -1.45
N THR A 39 -10.93 12.26 -0.34
CA THR A 39 -10.63 12.91 0.94
C THR A 39 -9.61 12.11 1.75
N TRP A 40 -8.92 12.76 2.68
CA TRP A 40 -7.96 12.11 3.59
C TRP A 40 -8.57 10.95 4.39
N GLU A 41 -9.82 11.08 4.83
CA GLU A 41 -10.53 10.01 5.56
C GLU A 41 -10.73 8.74 4.70
N MET A 42 -11.00 8.91 3.40
CA MET A 42 -11.10 7.78 2.47
C MET A 42 -9.76 7.08 2.30
N ILE A 43 -8.65 7.84 2.22
CA ILE A 43 -7.30 7.29 2.15
C ILE A 43 -7.00 6.46 3.39
N LYS A 44 -7.25 7.02 4.58
CA LYS A 44 -7.05 6.29 5.84
C LYS A 44 -7.83 4.99 5.85
N ARG A 45 -9.13 5.02 5.53
CA ARG A 45 -9.98 3.80 5.53
C ARG A 45 -9.42 2.71 4.62
N GLU A 46 -9.07 3.03 3.38
CA GLU A 46 -8.49 2.05 2.45
C GLU A 46 -7.14 1.52 2.93
N PHE A 47 -6.29 2.39 3.49
CA PHE A 47 -5.00 2.00 4.06
C PHE A 47 -5.17 1.02 5.23
N TRP A 48 -6.07 1.32 6.17
CA TRP A 48 -6.38 0.43 7.29
C TRP A 48 -6.89 -0.93 6.81
N VAL A 49 -7.82 -0.97 5.86
CA VAL A 49 -8.33 -2.25 5.32
C VAL A 49 -7.22 -3.09 4.67
N LYS A 50 -6.27 -2.46 3.96
CA LYS A 50 -5.20 -3.17 3.25
C LYS A 50 -4.10 -3.70 4.18
N TYR A 51 -3.66 -2.89 5.13
CA TYR A 51 -2.46 -3.19 5.93
C TYR A 51 -2.77 -3.62 7.37
N PHE A 52 -3.99 -3.40 7.84
CA PHE A 52 -4.44 -3.70 9.19
C PHE A 52 -5.81 -4.40 9.17
N PRO A 53 -5.89 -5.65 8.67
CA PRO A 53 -7.14 -6.40 8.66
C PRO A 53 -7.69 -6.59 10.09
N ALA A 54 -8.99 -6.85 10.21
CA ALA A 54 -9.69 -6.89 11.49
C ALA A 54 -9.04 -7.83 12.52
N ASP A 55 -8.39 -8.91 12.07
CA ASP A 55 -7.71 -9.90 12.91
C ASP A 55 -6.46 -9.34 13.62
N VAL A 56 -5.95 -8.19 13.19
CA VAL A 56 -4.81 -7.47 13.78
C VAL A 56 -5.27 -6.29 14.64
N ARG A 57 -6.59 -6.05 14.69
CA ARG A 57 -7.23 -4.94 15.38
C ARG A 57 -7.87 -5.49 16.65
N ASN A 58 -7.08 -5.55 17.73
CA ASN A 58 -7.49 -5.92 19.10
C ASN A 58 -8.86 -5.36 19.50
#